data_AF-A0A9P5C4E3-F1
#
_entry.id   AF-A0A9P5C4E3-F1
#
_cell.length_a   1.000
_cell.length_b   1.000
_cell.length_c   1.000
_cell.angle_alpha   90.00
_cell.angle_beta   90.00
_cell.angle_gamma   90.00
#
_symmetry.space_group_name_H-M   'P 1'
#
loop_
_entity.id
_entity.type
_entity.pdbx_description
1 polymer ?
#
loop_
_entity_poly.entity_id
_entity_poly.type
_entity_poly.pdbx_seq_one_letter_code
_entity_poly.pdbx_strand_id
1 'polypeptide(L)'
;MSFLVKSSRKGTPEATSKMEERVARHCKLQNGMELILGKLRHDAKSINTEDAQSLADNADGGNQWTANVIAAVADIALRNEAERRAPDSDHPRSVGSASQSPFNVSQDVIQKLRSNPSSITEEDACRFSENVEAKDACSARLVSAVESLAAARNDTYGHDTGLSQSPYPSLLTLVKDLYAAVEAMPDDVDTEILKTTQSIVSKMQKAIGHTNAPHPELEAELQQEYAKIVPKVERGVVTKAEADRLHSLEARAHGHTERGGLTAIAQSVAARRERQSSVSSVGSNTRSREDNRIFTPHKQSSYDTEANLPRVESDNWRAQSVAAATNALRPREQRSPDKDGVIPTSASRKRVQSLSESTNATRGDSIYEIVFPKLQPFGSTDLGSDGSENTPHTHKRENSLPPV
;
A
#
# COMPACT_ATOMS: atom_id res chain seq x y z
N MET A 1 -16.48 -73.63 -7.16
CA MET A 1 -17.28 -72.94 -8.19
C MET A 1 -16.89 -71.48 -8.18
N SER A 2 -16.07 -71.05 -9.14
CA SER A 2 -15.60 -69.67 -9.24
C SER A 2 -16.33 -68.98 -10.39
N PHE A 3 -17.21 -68.03 -10.05
CA PHE A 3 -17.92 -67.22 -11.03
C PHE A 3 -17.08 -65.99 -11.39
N LEU A 4 -16.46 -66.03 -12.57
CA LEU A 4 -15.75 -64.90 -13.15
C LEU A 4 -16.77 -63.99 -13.85
N VAL A 5 -17.25 -62.96 -13.15
CA VAL A 5 -18.15 -61.94 -13.71
C VAL A 5 -17.33 -60.97 -14.58
N LYS A 6 -17.35 -61.18 -15.91
CA LYS A 6 -16.84 -60.19 -16.88
C LYS A 6 -17.84 -59.04 -17.01
N SER A 7 -17.70 -57.99 -16.21
CA SER A 7 -18.39 -56.72 -16.43
C SER A 7 -17.80 -56.00 -17.65
N SER A 8 -18.38 -56.26 -18.82
CA SER A 8 -18.11 -55.50 -20.04
C SER A 8 -18.79 -54.14 -19.96
N ARG A 9 -18.09 -53.12 -19.45
CA ARG A 9 -18.56 -51.73 -19.52
C ARG A 9 -18.55 -51.29 -20.98
N LYS A 10 -19.72 -51.32 -21.63
CA LYS A 10 -19.95 -50.63 -22.90
C LYS A 10 -19.86 -49.12 -22.64
N GLY A 11 -18.68 -48.54 -22.84
CA GLY A 11 -18.52 -47.09 -22.88
C GLY A 11 -19.35 -46.53 -24.04
N THR A 12 -20.14 -45.50 -23.76
CA THR A 12 -20.95 -44.83 -24.78
C THR A 12 -20.02 -44.02 -25.70
N PRO A 13 -20.06 -44.23 -27.04
CA PRO A 13 -19.16 -43.56 -27.99
C PRO A 13 -19.35 -42.03 -28.06
N GLU A 14 -20.42 -41.51 -27.46
CA GLU A 14 -20.70 -40.08 -27.42
C GLU A 14 -19.75 -39.30 -26.48
N ALA A 15 -19.24 -39.95 -25.43
CA ALA A 15 -18.36 -39.29 -24.46
C ALA A 15 -16.95 -39.06 -25.01
N THR A 16 -16.47 -39.95 -25.88
CA THR A 16 -15.13 -39.84 -26.48
C THR A 16 -15.08 -38.74 -27.55
N SER A 17 -16.12 -38.63 -28.38
CA SER A 17 -16.20 -37.59 -29.42
C SER A 17 -16.23 -36.18 -28.83
N LYS A 18 -17.02 -35.95 -27.77
CA LYS A 18 -17.05 -34.64 -27.08
C LYS A 18 -15.71 -34.27 -26.44
N MET A 19 -14.97 -35.27 -25.94
CA MET A 19 -13.64 -35.03 -25.36
C MET A 19 -12.63 -34.65 -26.43
N GLU A 20 -12.60 -35.36 -27.56
CA GLU A 20 -11.71 -35.06 -28.69
C GLU A 20 -11.98 -33.65 -29.25
N GLU A 21 -13.25 -33.26 -29.38
CA GLU A 21 -13.63 -31.92 -29.83
C GLU A 21 -13.13 -30.83 -28.86
N ARG A 22 -13.27 -31.05 -27.54
CA ARG A 22 -12.76 -30.11 -26.52
C ARG A 22 -11.24 -29.97 -26.57
N VAL A 23 -10.51 -31.07 -26.74
CA VAL A 23 -9.05 -31.05 -26.88
C VAL A 23 -8.65 -30.30 -28.15
N ALA A 24 -9.32 -30.55 -29.27
CA ALA A 24 -9.05 -29.86 -30.53
C ALA A 24 -9.30 -28.34 -30.41
N ARG A 25 -10.39 -27.91 -29.77
CA ARG A 25 -10.66 -26.49 -29.51
C ARG A 25 -9.60 -25.86 -28.61
N HIS A 26 -9.19 -26.54 -27.54
CA HIS A 26 -8.15 -26.05 -26.64
C HIS A 26 -6.81 -25.86 -27.35
N CYS A 27 -6.39 -26.81 -28.19
CA CYS A 27 -5.16 -26.68 -28.99
C CYS A 27 -5.23 -25.50 -29.96
N LYS A 28 -6.38 -25.28 -30.62
CA LYS A 28 -6.56 -24.13 -31.51
C LYS A 28 -6.49 -22.80 -30.76
N LEU A 29 -7.14 -22.72 -29.59
CA LEU A 29 -7.09 -21.53 -28.74
C LEU A 29 -5.65 -21.22 -28.32
N GLN A 30 -4.90 -22.23 -27.87
CA GLN A 30 -3.50 -22.07 -27.48
C GLN A 30 -2.65 -21.53 -28.64
N ASN A 31 -2.76 -22.13 -29.83
CA ASN A 31 -2.03 -21.68 -31.01
C ASN A 31 -2.42 -20.24 -31.40
N GLY A 32 -3.70 -19.88 -31.29
CA GLY A 32 -4.17 -18.51 -31.53
C GLY A 32 -3.57 -17.50 -30.54
N MET A 33 -3.48 -17.86 -29.26
CA MET A 33 -2.86 -17.02 -28.23
C MET A 33 -1.35 -16.84 -28.48
N GLU A 34 -0.63 -17.90 -28.83
CA GLU A 34 0.80 -17.82 -29.15
C GLU A 34 1.06 -16.93 -30.38
N LEU A 35 0.23 -17.03 -31.41
CA LEU A 35 0.32 -16.17 -32.59
C LEU A 35 0.13 -14.69 -32.24
N ILE A 36 -0.88 -14.37 -31.43
CA ILE A 36 -1.17 -12.99 -31.00
C ILE A 36 -0.03 -12.45 -30.13
N LEU A 37 0.50 -13.24 -29.21
CA LEU A 37 1.66 -12.86 -28.40
C LEU A 37 2.90 -12.59 -29.26
N GLY A 38 3.13 -13.40 -30.30
CA GLY A 38 4.18 -13.16 -31.29
C GLY A 38 4.00 -11.82 -32.00
N LYS A 39 2.79 -11.54 -32.50
CA LYS A 39 2.46 -10.26 -33.15
C LYS A 39 2.65 -9.07 -32.19
N LEU A 40 2.15 -9.15 -30.96
CA LEU A 40 2.34 -8.11 -29.94
C LEU A 40 3.83 -7.82 -29.67
N ARG A 41 4.68 -8.85 -29.67
CA ARG A 41 6.11 -8.72 -29.39
C ARG A 41 6.88 -8.07 -30.54
N HIS A 42 6.49 -8.34 -31.78
CA HIS A 42 7.22 -7.90 -32.97
C HIS A 42 6.66 -6.60 -33.54
N ASP A 43 5.34 -6.52 -33.72
CA ASP A 43 4.65 -5.35 -34.23
C ASP A 43 3.17 -5.38 -33.82
N ALA A 44 2.83 -4.67 -32.75
CA ALA A 44 1.46 -4.59 -32.28
C ALA A 44 0.49 -4.03 -33.34
N LYS A 45 0.97 -3.25 -34.33
CA LYS A 45 0.16 -2.71 -35.44
C LYS A 45 -0.20 -3.75 -36.50
N SER A 46 0.42 -4.92 -36.44
CA SER A 46 0.12 -6.05 -37.32
C SER A 46 -1.11 -6.86 -36.90
N ILE A 47 -1.61 -6.64 -35.67
CA ILE A 47 -2.83 -7.28 -35.17
C ILE A 47 -4.04 -6.68 -35.86
N ASN A 48 -4.82 -7.54 -36.53
CA ASN A 48 -6.01 -7.14 -37.27
C ASN A 48 -7.29 -7.72 -36.66
N THR A 49 -8.44 -7.35 -37.20
CA THR A 49 -9.76 -7.79 -36.72
C THR A 49 -9.99 -9.29 -36.97
N GLU A 50 -9.34 -9.89 -37.97
CA GLU A 50 -9.38 -11.32 -38.28
C GLU A 50 -8.67 -12.15 -37.20
N ASP A 51 -7.56 -11.66 -36.65
CA ASP A 51 -6.84 -12.30 -35.55
C ASP A 51 -7.73 -12.37 -34.29
N ALA A 52 -8.42 -11.28 -33.98
CA ALA A 52 -9.35 -11.21 -32.85
C ALA A 52 -10.54 -12.16 -33.04
N GLN A 53 -11.09 -12.23 -34.26
CA GLN A 53 -12.20 -13.13 -34.60
C GLN A 53 -11.78 -14.60 -34.52
N SER A 54 -10.61 -14.95 -35.06
CA SER A 54 -10.05 -16.31 -35.00
C SER A 54 -9.84 -16.76 -33.55
N LEU A 55 -9.42 -15.86 -32.65
CA LEU A 55 -9.31 -16.17 -31.22
C LEU A 55 -10.69 -16.38 -30.58
N ALA A 56 -11.68 -15.55 -30.95
CA ALA A 56 -13.05 -15.66 -30.45
C ALA A 56 -13.74 -16.97 -30.84
N ASP A 57 -13.59 -17.41 -32.10
CA ASP A 57 -14.21 -18.62 -32.63
C ASP A 57 -13.72 -19.91 -31.94
N ASN A 58 -12.53 -19.87 -31.33
CA ASN A 58 -11.92 -21.00 -30.63
C ASN A 58 -12.14 -20.98 -29.11
N ALA A 59 -12.72 -19.92 -28.56
CA ALA A 59 -12.96 -19.80 -27.12
C ALA A 59 -14.27 -20.48 -26.70
N ASP A 60 -14.18 -21.46 -25.81
CA ASP A 60 -15.35 -21.96 -25.10
C ASP A 60 -15.85 -20.84 -24.16
N GLY A 61 -17.10 -20.40 -24.34
CA GLY A 61 -17.72 -19.24 -23.66
C GLY A 61 -17.86 -19.31 -22.13
N GLY A 62 -17.13 -20.21 -21.46
CA GLY A 62 -17.17 -20.43 -20.02
C GLY A 62 -16.04 -19.76 -19.22
N ASN A 63 -14.95 -19.28 -19.85
CA ASN A 63 -13.84 -18.67 -19.13
C ASN A 63 -13.83 -17.14 -19.27
N GLN A 64 -14.12 -16.46 -18.16
CA GLN A 64 -14.08 -14.99 -18.07
C GLN A 64 -12.71 -14.42 -18.48
N TRP A 65 -11.62 -15.13 -18.15
CA TRP A 65 -10.28 -14.69 -18.52
C TRP A 65 -10.09 -14.69 -20.04
N THR A 66 -10.53 -15.75 -20.73
CA THR A 66 -10.44 -15.84 -22.20
C THR A 66 -11.29 -14.75 -22.87
N ALA A 67 -12.49 -14.47 -22.35
CA ALA A 67 -13.32 -13.38 -22.84
C ALA A 67 -12.65 -12.00 -22.70
N ASN A 68 -12.00 -11.74 -21.56
CA ASN A 68 -11.26 -10.49 -21.34
C ASN A 68 -10.07 -10.34 -22.30
N VAL A 69 -9.35 -11.44 -22.58
CA VAL A 69 -8.24 -11.43 -23.55
C VAL A 69 -8.77 -11.14 -24.95
N ILE A 70 -9.85 -11.79 -25.39
CA ILE A 70 -10.47 -11.53 -26.71
C ILE A 70 -10.89 -10.07 -26.84
N ALA A 71 -11.54 -9.52 -25.81
CA ALA A 71 -11.98 -8.12 -25.83
C ALA A 71 -10.79 -7.14 -25.95
N ALA A 72 -9.69 -7.41 -25.23
CA ALA A 72 -8.48 -6.60 -25.32
C ALA A 72 -7.83 -6.66 -26.72
N VAL A 73 -7.76 -7.85 -27.31
CA VAL A 73 -7.22 -8.03 -28.68
C VAL A 73 -8.10 -7.32 -29.71
N ALA A 74 -9.43 -7.37 -29.55
CA ALA A 74 -10.36 -6.65 -30.42
C ALA A 74 -10.20 -5.13 -30.33
N ASP A 75 -9.97 -4.56 -29.13
CA ASP A 75 -9.72 -3.12 -28.98
C ASP A 75 -8.43 -2.68 -29.68
N ILE A 76 -7.36 -3.48 -29.55
CA ILE A 76 -6.08 -3.23 -30.24
C ILE A 76 -6.29 -3.26 -31.77
N ALA A 77 -6.99 -4.27 -32.27
CA ALA A 77 -7.28 -4.40 -33.71
C ALA A 77 -8.07 -3.20 -34.25
N LEU A 78 -9.11 -2.75 -33.54
CA LEU A 78 -9.91 -1.58 -33.92
C LEU A 78 -9.08 -0.29 -33.91
N ARG A 79 -8.19 -0.12 -32.93
CA ARG A 79 -7.29 1.03 -32.86
C ARG A 79 -6.32 1.05 -34.03
N ASN A 80 -5.75 -0.10 -34.39
CA ASN A 80 -4.85 -0.25 -35.53
C ASN A 80 -5.56 0.08 -36.85
N GLU A 81 -6.81 -0.35 -37.03
CA GLU A 81 -7.61 0.01 -38.21
C GLU A 81 -7.89 1.52 -38.27
N ALA A 82 -8.21 2.16 -37.14
CA ALA A 82 -8.42 3.60 -37.08
C ALA A 82 -7.16 4.39 -37.46
N GLU A 83 -5.99 3.96 -36.99
CA GLU A 83 -4.70 4.59 -37.30
C GLU A 83 -4.33 4.42 -38.79
N ARG A 84 -4.59 3.24 -39.38
CA ARG A 84 -4.37 2.98 -40.82
C ARG A 84 -5.29 3.80 -41.72
N ARG A 85 -6.46 4.20 -41.23
CA ARG A 85 -7.44 5.02 -41.97
C ARG A 85 -7.21 6.51 -41.82
N ALA A 86 -6.29 6.97 -40.97
CA ALA A 86 -5.92 8.38 -40.93
C ALA A 86 -5.19 8.71 -42.26
N PRO A 87 -5.78 9.53 -43.14
CA PRO A 87 -5.14 9.86 -44.39
C PRO A 87 -3.85 10.63 -44.08
N ASP A 88 -2.75 10.21 -44.71
CA ASP A 88 -1.48 10.96 -44.80
C ASP A 88 -1.81 12.38 -45.27
N SER A 89 -2.11 13.26 -44.33
CA SER A 89 -2.22 14.69 -44.58
C SER A 89 -0.79 15.18 -44.60
N ASP A 90 -0.22 15.19 -45.80
CA ASP A 90 1.00 15.90 -46.15
C ASP A 90 1.00 17.26 -45.43
N HIS A 91 1.79 17.37 -44.37
CA HIS A 91 2.00 18.64 -43.68
C HIS A 91 3.45 19.08 -43.80
N PRO A 92 3.68 20.30 -44.36
CA PRO A 92 4.98 20.80 -44.68
C PRO A 92 5.77 21.10 -43.42
N ARG A 93 7.05 20.73 -43.50
CA ARG A 93 8.14 21.04 -42.58
C ARG A 93 8.16 22.55 -42.29
N SER A 94 7.66 22.96 -41.12
CA SER A 94 7.71 24.34 -40.66
C SER A 94 8.83 24.51 -39.63
N VAL A 95 9.89 25.19 -40.06
CA VAL A 95 11.02 25.63 -39.23
C VAL A 95 10.77 27.11 -38.92
N GLY A 96 10.64 27.49 -37.66
CA GLY A 96 10.50 28.90 -37.30
C GLY A 96 10.05 29.16 -35.87
N SER A 97 10.99 29.08 -34.92
CA SER A 97 10.81 29.53 -33.53
C SER A 97 10.81 31.06 -33.47
N ALA A 98 9.63 31.69 -33.44
CA ALA A 98 9.48 33.05 -32.94
C ALA A 98 8.03 33.27 -32.49
N SER A 99 7.86 33.54 -31.20
CA SER A 99 6.59 33.89 -30.54
C SER A 99 5.49 32.81 -30.64
N GLN A 100 5.68 31.71 -29.91
CA GLN A 100 4.58 30.79 -29.63
C GLN A 100 3.55 31.53 -28.76
N SER A 101 2.43 31.91 -29.37
CA SER A 101 1.22 32.32 -28.68
C SER A 101 0.93 31.32 -27.54
N PRO A 102 0.52 31.78 -26.34
CA PRO A 102 0.20 30.91 -25.20
C PRO A 102 -0.87 29.85 -25.55
N PHE A 103 -1.69 30.13 -26.56
CA PHE A 103 -2.69 29.21 -27.08
C PHE A 103 -2.09 28.01 -27.85
N ASN A 104 -0.93 28.20 -28.47
CA ASN A 104 -0.25 27.14 -29.21
C ASN A 104 0.46 26.16 -28.27
N VAL A 105 0.91 26.65 -27.10
CA VAL A 105 1.60 25.83 -26.10
C VAL A 105 0.66 24.79 -25.51
N SER A 106 -0.57 25.17 -25.16
CA SER A 106 -1.55 24.22 -24.62
C SER A 106 -1.99 23.18 -25.66
N GLN A 107 -2.15 23.58 -26.93
CA GLN A 107 -2.46 22.65 -28.01
C GLN A 107 -1.32 21.65 -28.28
N ASP A 108 -0.06 22.09 -28.25
CA ASP A 108 1.10 21.22 -28.43
C ASP A 108 1.17 20.14 -27.33
N VAL A 109 0.97 20.52 -26.07
CA VAL A 109 0.96 19.55 -24.96
C VAL A 109 -0.22 18.58 -25.07
N ILE A 110 -1.41 19.05 -25.47
CA ILE A 110 -2.57 18.16 -25.70
C ILE A 110 -2.29 17.21 -26.87
N GLN A 111 -1.65 17.68 -27.94
CA GLN A 111 -1.28 16.86 -29.09
C GLN A 111 -0.22 15.82 -28.74
N LYS A 112 0.79 16.20 -27.95
CA LYS A 112 1.76 15.27 -27.36
C LYS A 112 1.08 14.23 -26.47
N LEU A 113 0.16 14.64 -25.61
CA LEU A 113 -0.58 13.74 -24.72
C LEU A 113 -1.41 12.70 -25.50
N ARG A 114 -1.95 13.07 -26.67
CA ARG A 114 -2.68 12.16 -27.58
C ARG A 114 -1.76 11.24 -28.38
N SER A 115 -0.63 11.77 -28.84
CA SER A 115 0.25 11.04 -29.78
C SER A 115 1.25 10.15 -29.04
N ASN A 116 1.92 10.69 -28.03
CA ASN A 116 2.88 9.98 -27.21
C ASN A 116 2.96 10.60 -25.81
N PRO A 117 2.16 10.10 -24.83
CA PRO A 117 2.13 10.66 -23.48
C PRO A 117 3.51 10.63 -22.80
N SER A 118 4.34 9.62 -23.08
CA SER A 118 5.70 9.51 -22.51
C SER A 118 6.67 10.59 -22.99
N SER A 119 6.32 11.36 -24.02
CA SER A 119 7.15 12.46 -24.51
C SER A 119 7.04 13.75 -23.68
N ILE A 120 6.03 13.84 -22.80
CA ILE A 120 5.77 15.03 -21.97
C ILE A 120 6.91 15.19 -20.96
N THR A 121 7.53 16.37 -20.96
CA THR A 121 8.58 16.77 -20.01
C THR A 121 7.98 17.54 -18.82
N GLU A 122 8.76 17.73 -17.76
CA GLU A 122 8.40 18.65 -16.67
C GLU A 122 8.23 20.09 -17.17
N GLU A 123 9.03 20.51 -18.16
CA GLU A 123 8.91 21.83 -18.79
C GLU A 123 7.57 21.97 -19.54
N ASP A 124 7.14 20.92 -20.25
CA ASP A 124 5.81 20.90 -20.90
C ASP A 124 4.69 21.02 -19.86
N ALA A 125 4.79 20.31 -18.74
CA ALA A 125 3.81 20.37 -17.65
C ALA A 125 3.75 21.75 -16.99
N CYS A 126 4.91 22.36 -16.71
CA CYS A 126 5.02 23.70 -16.13
C CYS A 126 4.41 24.76 -17.07
N ARG A 127 4.75 24.70 -18.37
CA ARG A 127 4.15 25.60 -19.37
C ARG A 127 2.65 25.38 -19.52
N PHE A 128 2.19 24.14 -19.43
CA PHE A 128 0.78 23.83 -19.53
C PHE A 128 0.00 24.40 -18.33
N SER A 129 0.50 24.25 -17.12
CA SER A 129 -0.14 24.78 -15.90
C SER A 129 -0.11 26.31 -15.84
N GLU A 130 0.92 26.96 -16.40
CA GLU A 130 0.97 28.42 -16.50
C GLU A 130 -0.03 28.99 -17.52
N ASN A 131 -0.26 28.28 -18.64
CA ASN A 131 -1.13 28.77 -19.72
C ASN A 131 -2.60 28.33 -19.59
N VAL A 132 -2.90 27.31 -18.76
CA VAL A 132 -4.25 26.80 -18.53
C VAL A 132 -4.70 27.15 -17.11
N GLU A 133 -5.50 28.20 -17.01
CA GLU A 133 -6.16 28.57 -15.77
C GLU A 133 -7.23 27.51 -15.43
N ALA A 134 -7.05 26.79 -14.32
CA ALA A 134 -7.93 25.71 -13.86
C ALA A 134 -9.30 26.22 -13.34
N LYS A 135 -10.10 26.81 -14.23
CA LYS A 135 -11.42 27.39 -13.90
C LYS A 135 -12.49 26.34 -13.66
N ASP A 136 -12.30 25.13 -14.19
CA ASP A 136 -13.27 24.05 -14.17
C ASP A 136 -12.64 22.72 -13.75
N ALA A 137 -13.46 21.80 -13.25
CA ALA A 137 -12.98 20.51 -12.77
C ALA A 137 -12.39 19.61 -13.87
N CYS A 138 -12.63 19.91 -15.15
CA CYS A 138 -12.01 19.19 -16.27
C CYS A 138 -10.59 19.70 -16.51
N SER A 139 -10.40 21.03 -16.61
CA SER A 139 -9.05 21.62 -16.74
C SER A 139 -8.14 21.30 -15.55
N ALA A 140 -8.67 21.34 -14.32
CA ALA A 140 -7.90 20.95 -13.13
C ALA A 140 -7.42 19.48 -13.17
N ARG A 141 -8.29 18.56 -13.62
CA ARG A 141 -7.92 17.14 -13.80
C ARG A 141 -6.88 16.97 -14.89
N LEU A 142 -6.97 17.74 -15.97
CA LEU A 142 -6.04 17.65 -17.08
C LEU A 142 -4.65 18.17 -16.67
N VAL A 143 -4.56 19.30 -15.97
CA VAL A 143 -3.30 19.81 -15.41
C VAL A 143 -2.66 18.79 -14.47
N SER A 144 -3.44 18.25 -13.52
CA SER A 144 -2.95 17.23 -12.58
C SER A 144 -2.45 15.94 -13.28
N ALA A 145 -3.13 15.52 -14.35
CA ALA A 145 -2.70 14.37 -15.15
C ALA A 145 -1.38 14.64 -15.89
N VAL A 146 -1.22 15.83 -16.48
CA VAL A 146 0.03 16.23 -17.17
C VAL A 146 1.19 16.31 -16.18
N GLU A 147 0.99 16.90 -15.00
CA GLU A 147 2.00 16.97 -13.94
C GLU A 147 2.38 15.57 -13.42
N SER A 148 1.40 14.70 -13.17
CA SER A 148 1.66 13.34 -12.71
C SER A 148 2.44 12.52 -13.74
N LEU A 149 2.15 12.71 -15.02
CA LEU A 149 2.83 12.04 -16.11
C LEU A 149 4.28 12.54 -16.28
N ALA A 150 4.50 13.85 -16.14
CA ALA A 150 5.84 14.42 -16.14
C ALA A 150 6.68 13.94 -14.94
N ALA A 151 6.08 13.87 -13.74
CA ALA A 151 6.75 13.33 -12.55
C ALA A 151 7.12 11.84 -12.71
N ALA A 152 6.17 11.02 -13.21
CA ALA A 152 6.41 9.59 -13.46
C ALA A 152 7.50 9.35 -14.54
N ARG A 153 7.65 10.29 -15.48
CA ARG A 153 8.74 10.22 -16.46
C ARG A 153 10.11 10.42 -15.80
N ASN A 154 10.23 11.33 -14.84
CA ASN A 154 11.46 11.49 -14.10
C ASN A 154 11.79 10.29 -13.22
N ASP A 155 10.79 9.57 -12.73
CA ASP A 155 11.02 8.29 -12.03
C ASP A 155 11.54 7.20 -12.98
N THR A 156 11.22 7.27 -14.28
CA THR A 156 11.67 6.29 -15.28
C THR A 156 13.03 6.62 -15.92
N TYR A 157 13.38 7.91 -16.05
CA TYR A 157 14.65 8.36 -16.64
C TYR A 157 15.68 8.87 -15.62
N GLY A 158 15.28 9.20 -14.39
CA GLY A 158 16.17 9.63 -13.31
C GLY A 158 16.97 8.49 -12.68
N HIS A 159 16.77 7.25 -13.15
CA HIS A 159 17.51 6.07 -12.72
C HIS A 159 18.37 5.48 -13.85
N ASP A 160 19.23 6.31 -14.43
CA ASP A 160 20.49 5.85 -15.04
C ASP A 160 21.51 5.42 -13.98
N THR A 161 21.10 4.50 -13.12
CA THR A 161 21.99 3.56 -12.44
C THR A 161 21.33 2.19 -12.49
N GLY A 162 21.41 1.61 -13.69
CA GLY A 162 21.38 0.18 -13.97
C GLY A 162 20.35 -0.64 -13.21
N LEU A 163 19.19 -0.86 -13.82
CA LEU A 163 18.65 -2.19 -14.11
C LEU A 163 17.22 -2.00 -14.64
N SER A 164 17.11 -2.07 -15.95
CA SER A 164 15.89 -2.19 -16.74
C SER A 164 14.81 -2.98 -15.98
N GLN A 165 13.73 -2.28 -15.62
CA GLN A 165 12.52 -2.90 -15.10
C GLN A 165 11.78 -3.61 -16.24
N SER A 166 12.28 -4.81 -16.57
CA SER A 166 11.44 -5.91 -17.03
C SER A 166 10.35 -6.17 -15.97
N PRO A 167 9.13 -6.62 -16.37
CA PRO A 167 8.02 -6.88 -15.46
C PRO A 167 8.52 -7.75 -14.31
N TYR A 168 8.65 -7.15 -13.13
CA TYR A 168 9.42 -7.68 -12.00
C TYR A 168 9.31 -9.20 -11.92
N PRO A 169 10.33 -9.96 -12.38
CA PRO A 169 10.45 -11.34 -11.94
C PRO A 169 10.34 -11.27 -10.43
N SER A 170 9.46 -12.09 -9.85
CA SER A 170 9.21 -12.06 -8.41
C SER A 170 10.55 -11.97 -7.67
N LEU A 171 10.64 -11.25 -6.57
CA LEU A 171 11.90 -11.08 -5.83
C LEU A 171 12.60 -12.42 -5.56
N LEU A 172 11.81 -13.50 -5.41
CA LEU A 172 12.26 -14.89 -5.32
C LEU A 172 12.95 -15.41 -6.60
N THR A 173 12.43 -15.06 -7.78
CA THR A 173 13.04 -15.37 -9.08
C THR A 173 14.39 -14.69 -9.23
N LEU A 174 14.50 -13.39 -8.87
CA LEU A 174 15.79 -12.69 -8.88
C LEU A 174 16.82 -13.35 -7.98
N VAL A 175 16.42 -13.79 -6.78
CA VAL A 175 17.31 -14.50 -5.85
C VAL A 175 17.76 -15.85 -6.43
N LYS A 176 16.87 -16.59 -7.08
CA LYS A 176 17.21 -17.87 -7.73
C LYS A 176 18.15 -17.69 -8.91
N ASP A 177 17.91 -16.67 -9.74
CA ASP A 177 18.74 -16.37 -10.90
C ASP A 177 20.13 -15.92 -10.46
N LEU A 178 20.20 -15.09 -9.41
CA LEU A 178 21.45 -14.64 -8.80
C LEU A 178 22.23 -15.80 -8.16
N TYR A 179 21.54 -16.70 -7.46
CA TYR A 179 22.15 -17.90 -6.90
C TYR A 179 22.70 -18.81 -8.00
N ALA A 180 21.93 -19.05 -9.06
CA ALA A 180 22.36 -19.85 -10.21
C ALA A 180 23.55 -19.22 -10.94
N ALA A 181 23.59 -17.88 -11.07
CA ALA A 181 24.72 -17.17 -11.68
C ALA A 181 25.99 -17.29 -10.84
N VAL A 182 25.88 -17.16 -9.51
CA VAL A 182 26.99 -17.32 -8.57
C VAL A 182 27.53 -18.75 -8.56
N GLU A 183 26.67 -19.77 -8.66
CA GLU A 183 27.12 -21.17 -8.77
C GLU A 183 27.78 -21.49 -10.12
N ALA A 184 27.30 -20.90 -11.22
CA ALA A 184 27.83 -21.17 -12.55
C ALA A 184 29.21 -20.53 -12.77
N MET A 185 29.47 -19.35 -12.20
CA MET A 185 30.71 -18.60 -12.40
C MET A 185 31.18 -17.95 -11.08
N PRO A 186 31.74 -18.73 -10.14
CA PRO A 186 32.14 -18.21 -8.83
C PRO A 186 33.29 -17.20 -8.91
N ASP A 187 34.16 -17.31 -9.93
CA ASP A 187 35.32 -16.44 -10.13
C ASP A 187 34.96 -15.06 -10.70
N ASP A 188 33.74 -14.90 -11.24
CA ASP A 188 33.26 -13.66 -11.89
C ASP A 188 32.36 -12.84 -10.94
N VAL A 189 32.31 -13.21 -9.66
CA VAL A 189 31.51 -12.51 -8.64
C VAL A 189 32.25 -11.25 -8.18
N ASP A 190 32.01 -10.16 -8.89
CA ASP A 190 32.51 -8.85 -8.53
C ASP A 190 31.84 -8.26 -7.27
N THR A 191 32.55 -7.34 -6.61
CA THR A 191 32.04 -6.64 -5.41
C THR A 191 30.71 -5.91 -5.64
N GLU A 192 30.41 -5.50 -6.87
CA GLU A 192 29.14 -4.88 -7.25
C GLU A 192 27.97 -5.89 -7.24
N ILE A 193 28.21 -7.13 -7.66
CA ILE A 193 27.23 -8.22 -7.56
C ILE A 193 26.94 -8.52 -6.08
N LEU A 194 27.97 -8.54 -5.24
CA LEU A 194 27.82 -8.74 -3.80
C LEU A 194 27.02 -7.62 -3.12
N LYS A 195 27.31 -6.35 -3.45
CA LYS A 195 26.53 -5.19 -2.96
C LYS A 195 25.08 -5.25 -3.41
N THR A 196 24.84 -5.63 -4.66
CA THR A 196 23.48 -5.78 -5.22
C THR A 196 22.73 -6.89 -4.49
N THR A 197 23.38 -8.03 -4.26
CA THR A 197 22.85 -9.15 -3.48
C THR A 197 22.49 -8.70 -2.06
N GLN A 198 23.38 -7.98 -1.38
CA GLN A 198 23.16 -7.48 -0.02
C GLN A 198 22.00 -6.47 0.03
N SER A 199 21.87 -5.60 -0.98
CA SER A 199 20.76 -4.66 -1.12
C SER A 199 19.43 -5.39 -1.31
N ILE A 200 19.39 -6.43 -2.16
CA ILE A 200 18.21 -7.28 -2.38
C ILE A 200 17.82 -7.98 -1.08
N VAL A 201 18.77 -8.62 -0.38
CA VAL A 201 18.52 -9.31 0.90
C VAL A 201 18.02 -8.32 1.96
N SER A 202 18.59 -7.12 2.03
CA SER A 202 18.12 -6.08 2.95
C SER A 202 16.69 -5.64 2.65
N LYS A 203 16.34 -5.46 1.37
CA LYS A 203 14.97 -5.16 0.94
C LYS A 203 14.02 -6.32 1.23
N MET A 204 14.46 -7.57 1.04
CA MET A 204 13.71 -8.77 1.41
C MET A 204 13.44 -8.82 2.91
N GLN A 205 14.46 -8.65 3.75
CA GLN A 205 14.31 -8.64 5.20
C GLN A 205 13.33 -7.56 5.66
N LYS A 206 13.39 -6.37 5.04
CA LYS A 206 12.45 -5.29 5.31
C LYS A 206 11.02 -5.63 4.86
N ALA A 207 10.85 -6.25 3.68
CA ALA A 207 9.55 -6.63 3.12
C ALA A 207 8.91 -7.83 3.85
N ILE A 208 9.72 -8.77 4.33
CA ILE A 208 9.29 -9.92 5.15
C ILE A 208 8.89 -9.46 6.57
N GLY A 209 9.13 -8.19 6.93
CA GLY A 209 8.81 -7.66 8.24
C GLY A 209 9.80 -8.10 9.32
N HIS A 210 11.04 -8.46 8.96
CA HIS A 210 12.10 -8.68 9.97
C HIS A 210 12.58 -7.39 10.63
N THR A 211 12.13 -6.22 10.21
CA THR A 211 12.21 -4.99 11.02
C THR A 211 11.15 -4.92 12.12
N ASN A 212 10.21 -5.88 12.15
CA ASN A 212 9.23 -6.13 13.20
C ASN A 212 9.47 -7.51 13.83
N ALA A 213 10.73 -7.98 13.85
CA ALA A 213 11.04 -9.10 14.73
C ALA A 213 10.62 -8.67 16.15
N PRO A 214 9.85 -9.49 16.89
CA PRO A 214 9.40 -9.14 18.24
C PRO A 214 10.60 -8.64 19.02
N HIS A 215 10.57 -7.38 19.42
CA HIS A 215 11.64 -6.81 20.23
C HIS A 215 11.30 -7.10 21.69
N PRO A 216 11.83 -8.18 22.30
CA PRO A 216 11.44 -8.56 23.66
C PRO A 216 11.77 -7.47 24.68
N GLU A 217 12.72 -6.59 24.36
CA GLU A 217 13.07 -5.42 25.17
C GLU A 217 11.96 -4.37 25.21
N LEU A 218 11.19 -4.20 24.13
CA LEU A 218 10.06 -3.27 24.06
C LEU A 218 8.80 -3.81 24.73
N GLU A 219 8.68 -5.14 24.86
CA GLU A 219 7.53 -5.79 25.49
C GLU A 219 7.36 -5.37 26.95
N ALA A 220 8.47 -5.24 27.69
CA ALA A 220 8.44 -4.79 29.08
C ALA A 220 7.95 -3.33 29.21
N GLU A 221 8.37 -2.45 28.28
CA GLU A 221 7.89 -1.07 28.24
C GLU A 221 6.40 -1.01 27.85
N LEU A 222 5.99 -1.83 26.88
CA LEU A 222 4.58 -1.93 26.45
C LEU A 222 3.69 -2.39 27.62
N GLN A 223 4.09 -3.43 28.35
CA GLN A 223 3.38 -3.94 29.52
C GLN A 223 3.25 -2.87 30.62
N GLN A 224 4.33 -2.10 30.85
CA GLN A 224 4.33 -0.99 31.81
C GLN A 224 3.35 0.13 31.40
N GLU A 225 3.29 0.46 30.11
CA GLU A 225 2.33 1.44 29.61
C GLU A 225 0.88 0.92 29.62
N TYR A 226 0.64 -0.35 29.32
CA TYR A 226 -0.66 -0.98 29.52
C TYR A 226 -1.14 -0.83 30.97
N ALA A 227 -0.30 -1.13 31.95
CA ALA A 227 -0.65 -0.97 33.37
C ALA A 227 -1.03 0.48 33.73
N LYS A 228 -0.43 1.49 33.10
CA LYS A 228 -0.77 2.91 33.31
C LYS A 228 -2.04 3.33 32.58
N ILE A 229 -2.31 2.78 31.40
CA ILE A 229 -3.41 3.21 30.52
C ILE A 229 -4.73 2.51 30.85
N VAL A 230 -4.72 1.24 31.27
CA VAL A 230 -5.94 0.50 31.67
C VAL A 230 -6.88 1.32 32.58
N PRO A 231 -6.43 1.84 33.75
CA PRO A 231 -7.33 2.59 34.63
C PRO A 231 -7.77 3.94 34.04
N LYS A 232 -7.01 4.52 33.10
CA LYS A 232 -7.38 5.78 32.42
C LYS A 232 -8.43 5.55 31.34
N VAL A 233 -8.35 4.41 30.65
CA VAL A 233 -9.35 3.96 29.66
C VAL A 233 -10.70 3.74 30.35
N GLU A 234 -10.72 3.01 31.47
CA GLU A 234 -11.94 2.76 32.25
C GLU A 234 -12.61 4.05 32.72
N ARG A 235 -11.82 5.04 33.15
CA ARG A 235 -12.30 6.36 33.57
C ARG A 235 -12.64 7.29 32.41
N GLY A 236 -12.29 6.95 31.17
CA GLY A 236 -12.48 7.80 30.00
C GLY A 236 -11.57 9.04 29.94
N VAL A 237 -10.43 9.03 30.64
CA VAL A 237 -9.54 10.21 30.81
C VAL A 237 -8.25 10.14 29.99
N VAL A 238 -8.15 9.21 29.04
CA VAL A 238 -6.97 9.07 28.17
C VAL A 238 -6.74 10.33 27.35
N THR A 239 -5.48 10.76 27.25
CA THR A 239 -5.06 11.88 26.39
C THR A 239 -4.58 11.36 25.02
N LYS A 240 -4.61 12.22 24.00
CA LYS A 240 -4.16 11.86 22.64
C LYS A 240 -2.69 11.40 22.61
N ALA A 241 -1.81 12.12 23.30
CA ALA A 241 -0.39 11.78 23.37
C ALA A 241 -0.14 10.41 24.02
N GLU A 242 -0.95 10.03 25.01
CA GLU A 242 -0.88 8.70 25.64
C GLU A 242 -1.35 7.60 24.69
N ALA A 243 -2.44 7.82 23.97
CA ALA A 243 -2.95 6.86 22.98
C ALA A 243 -1.96 6.67 21.81
N ASP A 244 -1.38 7.76 21.30
CA ASP A 244 -0.38 7.71 20.22
C ASP A 244 0.93 7.05 20.68
N ARG A 245 1.37 7.31 21.92
CA ARG A 245 2.55 6.64 22.49
C ARG A 245 2.33 5.13 22.61
N LEU A 246 1.15 4.71 23.08
CA LEU A 246 0.81 3.29 23.20
C LEU A 246 0.77 2.61 21.83
N HIS A 247 0.17 3.26 20.82
CA HIS A 247 0.15 2.78 19.44
C HIS A 247 1.56 2.64 18.84
N SER A 248 2.43 3.62 19.07
CA SER A 248 3.83 3.57 18.62
C SER A 248 4.63 2.45 19.29
N LEU A 249 4.37 2.14 20.57
CA LEU A 249 5.00 1.02 21.26
C LEU A 249 4.50 -0.32 20.72
N GLU A 250 3.18 -0.51 20.60
CA GLU A 250 2.59 -1.76 20.10
C GLU A 250 3.01 -2.03 18.64
N ALA A 251 2.99 -1.00 17.78
CA ALA A 251 3.42 -1.13 16.40
C ALA A 251 4.92 -1.50 16.27
N ARG A 252 5.76 -1.07 17.21
CA ARG A 252 7.19 -1.46 17.24
C ARG A 252 7.42 -2.82 17.87
N ALA A 253 6.62 -3.20 18.87
CA ALA A 253 6.74 -4.49 19.55
C ALA A 253 6.20 -5.65 18.71
N HIS A 254 5.02 -5.46 18.08
CA HIS A 254 4.31 -6.52 17.35
C HIS A 254 4.20 -6.28 15.85
N GLY A 255 4.58 -5.10 15.34
CA GLY A 255 4.42 -4.77 13.92
C GLY A 255 2.99 -4.47 13.48
N HIS A 256 2.00 -4.64 14.37
CA HIS A 256 0.59 -4.35 14.12
C HIS A 256 -0.12 -3.97 15.42
N THR A 257 -1.27 -3.32 15.30
CA THR A 257 -2.15 -3.08 16.45
C THR A 257 -3.39 -3.95 16.38
N GLU A 258 -3.71 -4.63 17.48
CA GLU A 258 -4.84 -5.53 17.54
C GLU A 258 -6.18 -4.77 17.43
N ARG A 259 -7.08 -5.25 16.55
CA ARG A 259 -8.42 -4.67 16.42
C ARG A 259 -9.21 -4.95 17.68
N GLY A 260 -9.57 -3.89 18.41
CA GLY A 260 -10.28 -3.99 19.69
C GLY A 260 -9.37 -4.19 20.90
N GLY A 261 -8.05 -4.23 20.71
CA GLY A 261 -7.08 -4.24 21.80
C GLY A 261 -7.08 -2.91 22.59
N LEU A 262 -6.34 -2.89 23.71
CA LEU A 262 -6.33 -1.73 24.63
C LEU A 262 -5.94 -0.43 23.92
N THR A 263 -5.03 -0.47 22.95
CA THR A 263 -4.62 0.68 22.16
C THR A 263 -5.74 1.24 21.30
N ALA A 264 -6.50 0.38 20.61
CA ALA A 264 -7.65 0.80 19.81
C ALA A 264 -8.73 1.46 20.70
N ILE A 265 -8.94 0.91 21.90
CA ILE A 265 -9.86 1.48 22.89
C ILE A 265 -9.33 2.83 23.40
N ALA A 266 -8.04 2.94 23.72
CA ALA A 266 -7.40 4.18 24.17
C ALA A 266 -7.52 5.29 23.12
N GLN A 267 -7.29 4.99 21.84
CA GLN A 267 -7.49 5.93 20.73
C GLN A 267 -8.94 6.38 20.61
N SER A 268 -9.91 5.46 20.73
CA SER A 268 -11.34 5.78 20.71
C SER A 268 -11.75 6.70 21.86
N VAL A 269 -11.27 6.43 23.09
CA VAL A 269 -11.51 7.26 24.27
C VAL A 269 -10.91 8.65 24.10
N ALA A 270 -9.65 8.74 23.64
CA ALA A 270 -8.99 10.01 23.39
C ALA A 270 -9.74 10.84 22.33
N ALA A 271 -10.16 10.22 21.22
CA ALA A 271 -10.93 10.88 20.17
C ALA A 271 -12.31 11.35 20.66
N ARG A 272 -13.00 10.55 21.48
CA ARG A 272 -14.27 10.96 22.11
C ARG A 272 -14.09 12.18 23.01
N ARG A 273 -13.01 12.22 23.80
CA ARG A 273 -12.69 13.34 24.69
C ARG A 273 -12.32 14.61 23.93
N GLU A 274 -11.59 14.49 22.84
CA GLU A 274 -11.26 15.62 21.95
C GLU A 274 -12.54 16.25 21.41
N ARG A 275 -13.49 15.44 20.94
CA ARG A 275 -14.81 15.91 20.49
C ARG A 275 -15.59 16.62 21.61
N GLN A 276 -15.62 16.05 22.81
CA GLN A 276 -16.34 16.66 23.95
C GLN A 276 -15.71 17.98 24.39
N SER A 277 -14.39 18.08 24.39
CA SER A 277 -13.66 19.31 24.71
C SER A 277 -13.99 20.42 23.71
N SER A 278 -14.04 20.12 22.42
CA SER A 278 -14.39 21.09 21.39
C SER A 278 -15.84 21.60 21.49
N VAL A 279 -16.80 20.77 21.90
CA VAL A 279 -18.21 21.18 22.05
C VAL A 279 -18.40 22.15 23.22
N SER A 280 -17.61 22.03 24.29
CA SER A 280 -17.69 22.95 25.43
C SER A 280 -17.25 24.39 25.13
N SER A 281 -16.53 24.63 24.02
CA SER A 281 -16.09 25.98 23.62
C SER A 281 -17.10 26.73 22.76
N VAL A 282 -18.16 26.07 22.27
CA VAL A 282 -19.16 26.65 21.36
C VAL A 282 -20.54 26.57 22.00
N GLY A 283 -20.80 27.38 23.04
CA GLY A 283 -22.11 27.24 23.69
C GLY A 283 -22.45 28.10 24.89
N SER A 284 -22.04 29.37 24.94
CA SER A 284 -22.78 30.38 25.73
C SER A 284 -23.57 31.35 24.83
N ASN A 285 -24.00 30.91 23.64
CA ASN A 285 -24.88 31.68 22.77
C ASN A 285 -26.00 30.79 22.19
N THR A 286 -26.78 30.15 23.05
CA THR A 286 -28.13 29.73 22.67
C THR A 286 -29.06 30.94 22.71
N ARG A 287 -29.28 31.54 21.53
CA ARG A 287 -30.63 31.97 21.17
C ARG A 287 -31.48 30.70 21.10
N SER A 288 -32.43 30.60 22.02
CA SER A 288 -33.50 29.63 22.01
C SER A 288 -34.14 29.57 20.63
N ARG A 289 -34.13 28.40 20.00
CA ARG A 289 -35.11 28.09 18.97
C ARG A 289 -35.83 26.84 19.45
N GLU A 290 -37.04 27.09 19.97
CA GLU A 290 -38.03 26.07 20.20
C GLU A 290 -38.22 25.28 18.90
N ASP A 291 -38.13 23.96 18.97
CA ASP A 291 -39.16 23.16 18.33
C ASP A 291 -39.34 21.81 19.04
N ASN A 292 -40.61 21.50 19.25
CA ASN A 292 -41.13 20.41 20.06
C ASN A 292 -41.31 19.14 19.22
N ARG A 293 -41.18 17.99 19.91
CA ARG A 293 -42.10 16.81 19.93
C ARG A 293 -41.26 15.54 20.10
N ILE A 294 -41.11 15.05 21.33
CA ILE A 294 -42.03 14.10 22.01
C ILE A 294 -42.13 12.78 21.25
N PHE A 295 -41.37 11.78 21.72
CA PHE A 295 -41.85 10.40 21.88
C PHE A 295 -41.08 9.76 23.05
N THR A 296 -41.80 9.53 24.15
CA THR A 296 -41.38 8.67 25.27
C THR A 296 -41.87 7.24 25.01
N PRO A 297 -41.16 6.24 25.56
CA PRO A 297 -41.80 5.38 26.57
C PRO A 297 -40.83 5.10 27.74
N HIS A 298 -41.21 5.45 28.97
CA HIS A 298 -41.82 4.58 29.97
C HIS A 298 -40.83 3.74 30.81
N LYS A 299 -40.55 4.28 32.01
CA LYS A 299 -40.35 3.67 33.34
C LYS A 299 -39.65 2.30 33.48
N GLN A 300 -38.60 2.28 34.32
CA GLN A 300 -38.55 1.51 35.59
C GLN A 300 -37.33 1.94 36.46
N SER A 301 -37.58 2.64 37.57
CA SER A 301 -37.26 2.29 38.99
C SER A 301 -35.79 1.94 39.27
N SER A 302 -35.02 2.85 39.85
CA SER A 302 -34.86 3.07 41.31
C SER A 302 -34.00 2.00 41.99
N TYR A 303 -32.73 2.35 42.24
CA TYR A 303 -32.08 2.16 43.54
C TYR A 303 -31.12 3.32 43.78
N ASP A 304 -31.39 4.04 44.87
CA ASP A 304 -30.48 4.92 45.57
C ASP A 304 -29.26 4.15 46.07
N THR A 305 -28.07 4.68 45.84
CA THR A 305 -26.95 4.53 46.79
C THR A 305 -26.06 5.76 46.64
N GLU A 306 -26.42 6.80 47.40
CA GLU A 306 -25.52 7.90 47.72
C GLU A 306 -24.33 7.36 48.53
N ALA A 307 -23.12 7.58 48.04
CA ALA A 307 -21.91 7.56 48.84
C ALA A 307 -21.13 8.85 48.54
N ASN A 308 -21.32 9.81 49.44
CA ASN A 308 -20.52 11.02 49.58
C ASN A 308 -19.02 10.67 49.65
N LEU A 309 -18.20 11.29 48.80
CA LEU A 309 -16.76 11.41 49.02
C LEU A 309 -16.30 12.87 48.87
N PRO A 310 -15.49 13.36 49.82
CA PRO A 310 -15.19 14.77 49.94
C PRO A 310 -14.17 15.22 48.90
N ARG A 311 -14.46 16.41 48.37
CA ARG A 311 -13.57 17.30 47.63
C ARG A 311 -12.35 17.63 48.51
N VAL A 312 -11.20 17.04 48.20
CA VAL A 312 -9.90 17.47 48.73
C VAL A 312 -9.22 18.33 47.66
N GLU A 313 -9.19 19.63 47.95
CA GLU A 313 -8.24 20.58 47.41
C GLU A 313 -6.81 20.11 47.70
N SER A 314 -5.93 20.20 46.72
CA SER A 314 -4.48 20.14 46.94
C SER A 314 -3.81 21.08 45.96
N ASP A 315 -3.74 22.33 46.39
CA ASP A 315 -2.74 23.28 45.94
C ASP A 315 -1.33 22.81 46.34
N ASN A 316 -0.35 23.35 45.62
CA ASN A 316 1.01 23.63 46.08
C ASN A 316 2.08 22.53 45.85
N TRP A 317 2.76 22.62 44.71
CA TRP A 317 4.20 22.34 44.67
C TRP A 317 4.93 23.50 43.97
N ARG A 318 5.38 24.48 44.76
CA ARG A 318 6.34 25.50 44.34
C ARG A 318 7.53 25.50 45.29
N ALA A 319 8.69 25.26 44.70
CA ALA A 319 10.05 25.59 45.14
C ALA A 319 10.61 24.92 46.42
N GLN A 320 11.67 24.13 46.24
CA GLN A 320 13.00 24.41 46.81
C GLN A 320 14.00 23.33 46.37
N SER A 321 15.10 23.73 45.72
CA SER A 321 16.44 23.18 45.94
C SER A 321 17.46 24.02 45.18
N VAL A 322 18.25 24.78 45.94
CA VAL A 322 19.40 25.57 45.48
C VAL A 322 20.63 25.01 46.20
N ALA A 323 21.75 24.99 45.46
CA ALA A 323 23.15 24.97 45.90
C ALA A 323 23.78 23.67 46.42
N ALA A 324 24.76 23.17 45.65
CA ALA A 324 26.15 23.06 46.10
C ALA A 324 27.11 23.12 44.89
N ALA A 325 28.13 23.96 45.02
CA ALA A 325 29.16 24.28 44.03
C ALA A 325 30.50 23.56 44.33
N THR A 326 31.52 23.88 43.51
CA THR A 326 32.98 23.61 43.60
C THR A 326 33.46 22.40 42.76
N ASN A 327 34.53 22.41 41.95
CA ASN A 327 35.69 23.28 41.65
C ASN A 327 36.18 22.92 40.23
N ALA A 328 36.42 23.87 39.31
CA ALA A 328 37.71 24.51 38.97
C ALA A 328 38.80 23.58 38.35
N LEU A 329 39.13 23.77 37.06
CA LEU A 329 40.44 24.28 36.56
C LEU A 329 40.66 23.99 35.05
N ARG A 330 41.11 25.07 34.37
CA ARG A 330 41.67 25.23 33.00
C ARG A 330 42.99 24.44 32.80
N PRO A 331 43.68 24.35 31.61
CA PRO A 331 43.93 25.41 30.58
C PRO A 331 43.94 24.92 29.08
N ARG A 332 43.63 25.73 28.05
CA ARG A 332 44.40 26.74 27.24
C ARG A 332 45.25 26.16 26.07
N GLU A 333 45.17 26.87 24.92
CA GLU A 333 46.02 26.86 23.67
C GLU A 333 45.71 25.76 22.62
N GLN A 334 45.59 26.00 21.30
CA GLN A 334 46.31 26.86 20.33
C GLN A 334 45.36 27.35 19.18
N ARG A 335 45.33 28.65 18.80
CA ARG A 335 45.88 29.28 17.56
C ARG A 335 45.83 28.42 16.26
N SER A 336 44.92 28.71 15.32
CA SER A 336 45.06 29.54 14.06
C SER A 336 45.65 28.78 12.85
N PRO A 337 45.53 29.19 11.57
CA PRO A 337 44.77 30.32 10.98
C PRO A 337 43.90 30.01 9.73
N ASP A 338 43.02 30.97 9.42
CA ASP A 338 42.57 31.52 8.13
C ASP A 338 42.51 30.65 6.86
N LYS A 339 41.34 30.68 6.22
CA LYS A 339 41.19 30.80 4.75
C LYS A 339 39.81 31.34 4.37
N ASP A 340 39.83 32.60 3.96
CA ASP A 340 39.14 33.26 2.86
C ASP A 340 37.70 32.86 2.51
N GLY A 341 36.88 33.91 2.50
CA GLY A 341 35.44 33.84 2.31
C GLY A 341 34.98 33.61 0.88
N VAL A 342 33.76 33.08 0.79
CA VAL A 342 32.84 33.33 -0.31
C VAL A 342 31.46 33.47 0.32
N ILE A 343 30.84 34.64 0.12
CA ILE A 343 29.47 34.95 0.50
C ILE A 343 28.54 34.27 -0.52
N PRO A 344 27.50 33.55 -0.09
CA PRO A 344 26.28 33.47 -0.86
C PRO A 344 25.12 34.15 -0.13
N THR A 345 24.69 35.20 -0.80
CA THR A 345 23.46 35.98 -0.69
C THR A 345 22.26 35.19 -0.16
N SER A 346 21.71 35.69 0.94
CA SER A 346 20.47 35.27 1.57
C SER A 346 19.26 35.71 0.74
N ALA A 347 18.60 34.79 0.04
CA ALA A 347 17.26 34.98 -0.50
C ALA A 347 16.26 34.18 0.34
N SER A 348 15.61 34.91 1.23
CA SER A 348 14.51 34.47 2.08
C SER A 348 13.29 34.12 1.22
N ARG A 349 12.89 32.84 1.17
CA ARG A 349 11.54 32.43 0.75
C ARG A 349 10.90 31.58 1.84
N LYS A 350 9.98 32.22 2.56
CA LYS A 350 9.00 31.62 3.47
C LYS A 350 8.22 30.55 2.72
N ARG A 351 8.48 29.27 3.00
CA ARG A 351 7.62 28.15 2.59
C ARG A 351 6.50 28.05 3.62
N VAL A 352 5.33 28.55 3.24
CA VAL A 352 4.09 28.32 3.97
C VAL A 352 3.78 26.83 3.85
N GLN A 353 3.77 26.14 4.98
CA GLN A 353 3.25 24.79 5.11
C GLN A 353 1.72 24.90 4.99
N SER A 354 1.14 24.27 3.96
CA SER A 354 -0.30 24.17 3.80
C SER A 354 -0.70 22.72 3.58
N LEU A 355 -1.38 22.19 4.60
CA LEU A 355 -2.60 21.39 4.54
C LEU A 355 -2.55 20.03 3.82
N SER A 356 -2.38 18.99 4.63
CA SER A 356 -2.83 17.63 4.35
C SER A 356 -4.35 17.60 4.23
N GLU A 357 -4.87 17.39 3.01
CA GLU A 357 -6.29 17.12 2.78
C GLU A 357 -6.62 15.70 3.24
N SER A 358 -7.45 15.63 4.28
CA SER A 358 -8.12 14.41 4.72
C SER A 358 -9.31 14.14 3.81
N THR A 359 -9.33 13.00 3.13
CA THR A 359 -10.54 12.49 2.50
C THR A 359 -11.23 11.50 3.44
N ASN A 360 -12.23 12.00 4.16
CA ASN A 360 -13.28 11.19 4.77
C ASN A 360 -14.54 11.31 3.90
N ALA A 361 -15.06 10.18 3.39
CA ALA A 361 -16.51 9.93 3.29
C ALA A 361 -16.77 8.53 2.70
N THR A 362 -17.03 7.55 3.55
CA THR A 362 -18.07 6.56 3.25
C THR A 362 -18.92 6.38 4.49
N ARG A 363 -20.08 7.03 4.41
CA ARG A 363 -21.18 7.02 5.36
C ARG A 363 -21.82 5.64 5.33
N GLY A 364 -21.51 4.80 6.32
CA GLY A 364 -22.25 3.60 6.64
C GLY A 364 -22.88 3.77 8.00
N ASP A 365 -24.19 4.04 8.03
CA ASP A 365 -25.01 3.91 9.24
C ASP A 365 -24.92 2.46 9.73
N SER A 366 -24.28 2.26 10.87
CA SER A 366 -24.19 0.97 11.54
C SER A 366 -24.41 1.18 13.03
N ILE A 367 -25.67 1.03 13.42
CA ILE A 367 -26.15 1.02 14.80
C ILE A 367 -25.70 -0.32 15.40
N TYR A 368 -24.53 -0.35 16.03
CA TYR A 368 -24.19 -1.38 17.00
C TYR A 368 -24.04 -0.72 18.37
N GLU A 369 -25.03 -0.97 19.21
CA GLU A 369 -24.99 -0.75 20.65
C GLU A 369 -23.99 -1.77 21.23
N ILE A 370 -22.74 -1.35 21.40
CA ILE A 370 -21.69 -2.17 22.03
C ILE A 370 -21.95 -2.17 23.54
N VAL A 371 -22.65 -3.21 24.01
CA VAL A 371 -22.70 -3.57 25.42
C VAL A 371 -21.32 -4.11 25.81
N PHE A 372 -20.62 -3.39 26.69
CA PHE A 372 -19.32 -3.79 27.23
C PHE A 372 -19.46 -5.07 28.07
N PRO A 373 -18.73 -6.16 27.78
CA PRO A 373 -18.58 -7.24 28.75
C PRO A 373 -17.69 -6.75 29.91
N LYS A 374 -18.26 -6.77 31.11
CA LYS A 374 -17.57 -6.53 32.37
C LYS A 374 -16.43 -7.54 32.51
N LEU A 375 -15.18 -7.05 32.50
CA LEU A 375 -14.00 -7.88 32.72
C LEU A 375 -14.11 -8.55 34.09
N GLN A 376 -14.26 -9.87 34.10
CA GLN A 376 -14.12 -10.67 35.31
C GLN A 376 -12.61 -10.92 35.58
N PRO A 377 -12.19 -10.91 36.86
CA PRO A 377 -10.83 -11.27 37.23
C PRO A 377 -10.63 -12.78 37.00
N PHE A 378 -9.62 -13.14 36.22
CA PHE A 378 -9.22 -14.52 36.01
C PHE A 378 -8.75 -15.12 37.33
N GLY A 379 -9.58 -16.01 37.88
CA GLY A 379 -9.20 -16.93 38.94
C GLY A 379 -8.36 -18.06 38.35
N SER A 380 -7.20 -18.27 38.96
CA SER A 380 -6.28 -19.38 38.71
C SER A 380 -7.00 -20.72 38.93
N THR A 381 -7.19 -21.50 37.86
CA THR A 381 -7.51 -22.92 37.97
C THR A 381 -6.38 -23.72 37.34
N ASP A 382 -5.61 -24.29 38.25
CA ASP A 382 -4.73 -25.45 38.12
C ASP A 382 -5.45 -26.59 37.36
N LEU A 383 -4.97 -26.92 36.16
CA LEU A 383 -5.33 -28.11 35.43
C LEU A 383 -4.08 -28.73 34.80
N GLY A 384 -3.58 -29.76 35.46
CA GLY A 384 -3.59 -31.09 34.85
C GLY A 384 -2.69 -31.26 33.64
N SER A 385 -1.42 -31.50 33.94
CA SER A 385 -0.49 -32.30 33.15
C SER A 385 -1.17 -33.50 32.47
N ASP A 386 -1.21 -33.52 31.14
CA ASP A 386 -1.17 -34.76 30.38
C ASP A 386 -0.34 -34.58 29.11
N GLY A 387 0.82 -35.25 29.11
CA GLY A 387 1.80 -35.20 28.05
C GLY A 387 1.38 -36.07 26.87
N SER A 388 1.48 -35.51 25.67
CA SER A 388 1.44 -36.27 24.42
C SER A 388 2.70 -35.95 23.61
N GLU A 389 3.73 -36.76 23.82
CA GLU A 389 4.94 -36.80 22.99
C GLU A 389 4.57 -37.25 21.58
N ASN A 390 4.58 -36.32 20.62
CA ASN A 390 4.58 -36.65 19.19
C ASN A 390 6.03 -36.67 18.70
N THR A 391 6.63 -37.86 18.72
CA THR A 391 7.92 -38.11 18.05
C THR A 391 7.72 -38.18 16.53
N PRO A 392 8.55 -37.54 15.70
CA PRO A 392 8.46 -37.61 14.25
C PRO A 392 9.00 -38.93 13.71
N HIS A 393 8.20 -39.61 12.90
CA HIS A 393 8.56 -40.79 12.13
C HIS A 393 9.62 -40.44 11.07
N THR A 394 10.80 -41.06 11.18
CA THR A 394 11.84 -41.01 10.15
C THR A 394 11.56 -42.07 9.08
N HIS A 395 11.28 -41.62 7.86
CA HIS A 395 11.21 -42.50 6.68
C HIS A 395 12.62 -42.95 6.28
N LYS A 396 12.93 -44.24 6.47
CA LYS A 396 14.07 -44.92 5.84
C LYS A 396 13.80 -45.05 4.33
N ARG A 397 14.69 -44.46 3.52
CA ARG A 397 14.77 -44.67 2.07
C ARG A 397 15.79 -45.77 1.82
N GLU A 398 15.33 -46.96 1.47
CA GLU A 398 16.19 -48.05 0.98
C GLU A 398 16.60 -47.74 -0.47
N ASN A 399 17.90 -47.52 -0.68
CA ASN A 399 18.54 -47.50 -1.99
C ASN A 399 19.00 -48.93 -2.31
N SER A 400 18.28 -49.62 -3.18
CA SER A 400 18.74 -50.86 -3.82
C SER A 400 19.44 -50.54 -5.14
N LEU A 401 20.75 -50.77 -5.20
CA LEU A 401 21.55 -50.83 -6.43
C LEU A 401 21.38 -52.22 -7.09
N PRO A 402 21.38 -52.32 -8.43
CA PRO A 402 21.39 -53.61 -9.12
C PRO A 402 22.81 -54.21 -9.18
N PRO A 403 22.93 -55.55 -9.24
CA PRO A 403 24.21 -56.23 -9.41
C PRO A 403 24.72 -56.17 -10.86
N VAL A 404 26.05 -56.27 -10.97
CA VAL A 404 26.89 -56.22 -12.18
C VAL A 404 26.68 -57.42 -13.10
#